data_AF-A0A2E3QNG5-F1
#
_entry.id   AF-A0A2E3QNG5-F1
#
_cell.length_a   1.000
_cell.length_b   1.000
_cell.length_c   1.000
_cell.angle_alpha   90.00
_cell.angle_beta   90.00
_cell.angle_gamma   90.00
#
_symmetry.space_group_name_H-M   'P 1'
#
loop_
_entity.id
_entity.type
_entity.pdbx_description
1 polymer ?
#
loop_
_entity_poly.entity_id
_entity_poly.type
_entity_poly.pdbx_seq_one_letter_code
_entity_poly.pdbx_strand_id
1 'polypeptide(L)' 'MGFIANIFFKGKFKKHQSQSITKKEALEILGLREGASKDQILESYQKLMKKNHPDLGGSDWITKKLNEARDILLG' A
#
# COMPACT_ATOMS: atom_id res chain seq x y z
N MET A 1 11.44 2.54 -19.16
CA MET A 1 11.27 3.02 -17.77
C MET A 1 10.66 1.91 -16.92
N GLY A 2 11.48 1.05 -16.32
CA GLY A 2 11.04 0.01 -15.38
C GLY A 2 11.64 0.28 -14.02
N PHE A 3 10.85 0.76 -13.06
CA PHE A 3 11.32 1.00 -11.71
C PHE A 3 11.25 -0.29 -10.89
N ILE A 4 12.42 -0.88 -10.70
CA ILE A 4 12.72 -1.99 -9.80
C ILE A 4 12.44 -1.60 -8.34
N ALA A 5 11.23 -1.86 -7.84
CA ALA A 5 10.85 -1.63 -6.45
C ALA A 5 11.13 -2.85 -5.53
N ASN A 6 12.31 -3.49 -5.66
CA ASN A 6 12.65 -4.70 -4.87
C ASN A 6 13.70 -4.48 -3.76
N ILE A 7 13.91 -3.25 -3.28
CA ILE A 7 15.05 -2.94 -2.39
C ILE A 7 14.66 -2.31 -1.03
N PHE A 8 13.38 -2.01 -0.76
CA PHE A 8 12.98 -1.30 0.48
C PHE A 8 12.10 -2.09 1.48
N PHE A 9 11.87 -3.39 1.28
CA PHE A 9 11.07 -4.23 2.18
C PHE A 9 11.84 -4.79 3.40
N LYS A 10 13.06 -4.31 3.68
CA LYS A 10 13.93 -4.85 4.74
C LYS A 10 14.05 -3.89 5.93
N GLY A 11 13.07 -3.97 6.82
CA GLY A 11 13.19 -3.50 8.19
C GLY A 11 12.38 -2.27 8.51
N LYS A 12 11.10 -2.48 8.87
CA LYS A 12 10.35 -1.80 9.95
C LYS A 12 8.84 -2.03 9.82
N PHE A 13 8.40 -3.30 9.83
CA PHE A 13 7.10 -3.61 10.44
C PHE A 13 7.21 -3.35 11.94
N LYS A 14 7.36 -2.08 12.32
CA LYS A 14 7.47 -1.60 13.69
C LYS A 14 6.05 -1.62 14.22
N LYS A 15 5.61 -2.82 14.60
CA LYS A 15 4.57 -3.16 15.59
C LYS A 15 3.96 -1.91 16.27
N HIS A 16 3.07 -1.20 15.59
CA HIS A 16 2.13 -0.28 16.22
C HIS A 16 0.77 -0.95 16.09
N GLN A 17 0.49 -1.81 17.07
CA GLN A 17 -0.87 -2.18 17.39
C GLN A 17 -1.57 -0.90 17.85
N SER A 18 -2.69 -0.60 17.20
CA SER A 18 -3.64 0.45 17.58
C SER A 18 -3.29 1.87 17.14
N GLN A 19 -4.30 2.54 16.58
CA GLN A 19 -4.34 3.92 16.08
C GLN A 19 -3.71 4.12 14.69
N SER A 20 -4.54 3.90 13.66
CA SER A 20 -4.48 4.52 12.33
C SER A 20 -3.12 4.47 11.61
N ILE A 21 -3.04 3.78 10.45
CA ILE A 21 -1.82 3.81 9.64
C ILE A 21 -1.45 5.28 9.30
N THR A 22 -0.16 5.61 9.31
CA THR A 22 0.29 6.97 8.94
C THR A 22 0.39 7.10 7.43
N LYS A 23 0.47 8.33 6.88
CA LYS A 23 0.72 8.55 5.44
C LYS A 23 1.95 7.80 4.95
N LYS A 24 3.00 7.72 5.76
CA LYS A 24 4.21 6.97 5.45
C LYS A 24 3.94 5.46 5.36
N GLU A 25 3.27 4.89 6.34
CA GLU A 25 2.89 3.47 6.29
C GLU A 25 1.93 3.16 5.14
N ALA A 26 1.01 4.08 4.82
CA ALA A 26 0.13 3.94 3.67
C ALA A 26 0.91 3.86 2.35
N LEU A 27 1.94 4.69 2.18
CA LEU A 27 2.84 4.60 1.02
C LEU A 27 3.58 3.28 1.01
N GLU A 28 4.08 2.81 2.15
CA GLU A 28 4.78 1.52 2.26
C GLU A 28 3.86 0.33 1.93
N ILE A 29 2.60 0.35 2.38
CA ILE A 29 1.57 -0.65 2.04
C ILE A 29 1.32 -0.69 0.52
N LEU A 30 1.31 0.48 -0.13
CA LEU A 30 1.16 0.57 -1.58
C LEU A 30 2.48 0.33 -2.36
N GLY A 31 3.59 0.10 -1.66
CA GLY A 31 4.91 -0.06 -2.28
C GLY A 31 5.45 1.22 -2.93
N LEU A 32 5.01 2.37 -2.46
CA LEU A 32 5.35 3.71 -2.95
C LEU A 32 6.29 4.44 -2.00
N ARG A 33 6.93 5.49 -2.51
CA ARG A 33 7.82 6.36 -1.72
C ARG A 33 7.12 7.67 -1.35
N GLU A 34 7.64 8.31 -0.31
CA GLU A 34 7.28 9.68 0.06
C GLU A 34 7.52 10.60 -1.15
N GLY A 35 6.47 11.32 -1.57
CA GLY A 35 6.46 12.14 -2.79
C GLY A 35 5.85 11.47 -4.03
N ALA A 36 5.28 10.26 -3.90
CA ALA A 36 4.51 9.66 -4.99
C ALA A 36 3.31 10.54 -5.38
N SER A 37 3.09 10.68 -6.69
CA SER A 37 1.93 11.42 -7.22
C SER A 37 0.63 10.63 -7.02
N LYS A 38 -0.50 11.34 -6.98
CA LYS A 38 -1.85 10.72 -6.87
C LYS A 38 -2.08 9.64 -7.92
N ASP A 39 -1.59 9.86 -9.14
CA ASP A 39 -1.65 8.88 -10.23
C ASP A 39 -0.90 7.58 -9.91
N GLN A 40 0.32 7.68 -9.37
CA GLN A 40 1.09 6.51 -8.96
C GLN A 40 0.44 5.76 -7.78
N ILE A 41 -0.19 6.50 -6.86
CA ILE A 41 -0.98 5.95 -5.75
C ILE A 41 -2.12 5.08 -6.30
N LEU A 42 -2.88 5.61 -7.25
CA LEU A 42 -4.00 4.91 -7.85
C LEU A 42 -3.55 3.69 -8.68
N GLU A 43 -2.47 3.84 -9.46
CA GLU A 43 -1.93 2.74 -10.28
C GLU A 43 -1.45 1.57 -9.41
N SER A 44 -0.66 1.85 -8.37
CA SER A 44 -0.19 0.82 -7.44
C SER A 44 -1.34 0.19 -6.67
N TYR A 45 -2.31 0.98 -6.23
CA TYR A 45 -3.52 0.49 -5.56
C TYR A 45 -4.30 -0.48 -6.45
N GLN A 46 -4.56 -0.14 -7.71
CA GLN A 46 -5.28 -1.02 -8.64
C GLN A 46 -4.51 -2.31 -8.91
N LYS A 47 -3.19 -2.22 -9.12
CA LYS A 47 -2.31 -3.40 -9.29
C LYS A 47 -2.36 -4.32 -8.08
N LEU A 48 -2.27 -3.75 -6.87
CA LEU A 48 -2.29 -4.52 -5.62
C LEU A 48 -3.67 -5.08 -5.32
N MET A 49 -4.76 -4.34 -5.55
CA MET A 49 -6.12 -4.85 -5.41
C MET A 49 -6.37 -6.03 -6.35
N LYS A 50 -6.00 -5.89 -7.64
CA LYS A 50 -6.20 -6.97 -8.61
C LYS A 50 -5.41 -8.22 -8.23
N LYS A 51 -4.23 -8.07 -7.63
CA LYS A 51 -3.40 -9.19 -7.19
C LYS A 51 -3.89 -9.83 -5.88
N ASN A 52 -4.45 -9.03 -4.97
CA ASN A 52 -4.89 -9.46 -3.64
C ASN A 52 -6.41 -9.59 -3.54
N HIS A 53 -7.11 -9.65 -4.67
CA HIS A 53 -8.56 -9.76 -4.69
C HIS A 53 -8.98 -11.12 -4.07
N PRO A 54 -10.00 -11.16 -3.20
CA PRO A 54 -10.42 -12.39 -2.53
C PRO A 54 -10.81 -13.51 -3.50
N ASP A 55 -11.35 -13.16 -4.67
CA ASP A 55 -11.70 -14.09 -5.74
C ASP A 55 -10.49 -14.85 -6.32
N LEU A 56 -9.28 -14.26 -6.22
CA LEU A 56 -8.03 -14.87 -6.68
C LEU A 56 -7.22 -15.49 -5.53
N GLY A 57 -7.86 -15.75 -4.38
CA GLY A 57 -7.22 -16.28 -3.17
C GLY A 57 -6.56 -15.21 -2.29
N GLY A 58 -6.89 -13.94 -2.50
CA GLY A 58 -6.45 -12.85 -1.63
C GLY A 58 -7.21 -12.79 -0.29
N SER A 59 -6.73 -11.95 0.62
CA SER A 59 -7.35 -11.79 1.94
C SER A 59 -8.13 -10.48 2.02
N ASP A 60 -9.37 -10.54 2.55
CA ASP A 60 -10.18 -9.35 2.86
C ASP A 60 -9.40 -8.33 3.70
N TRP A 61 -8.62 -8.83 4.67
CA TRP A 61 -7.73 -8.01 5.49
C TRP A 61 -6.72 -7.18 4.68
N ILE A 62 -6.14 -7.73 3.61
CA ILE A 62 -5.20 -7.01 2.74
C ILE A 62 -5.94 -5.95 1.94
N THR A 63 -7.13 -6.30 1.41
CA THR A 63 -7.97 -5.35 0.67
C THR A 63 -8.37 -4.16 1.56
N LYS A 64 -8.76 -4.42 2.80
CA LYS A 64 -9.06 -3.39 3.80
C LYS A 64 -7.85 -2.49 4.07
N LYS A 65 -6.65 -3.06 4.18
CA LYS A 65 -5.41 -2.29 4.36
C LYS A 65 -5.04 -1.43 3.14
N LEU A 66 -5.26 -1.93 1.93
CA LEU A 66 -5.08 -1.15 0.70
C LEU A 66 -6.07 0.02 0.63
N ASN A 67 -7.32 -0.20 1.02
CA ASN A 67 -8.35 0.84 1.07
C ASN A 67 -8.00 1.92 2.09
N GLU A 68 -7.61 1.53 3.30
CA GLU A 68 -7.17 2.45 4.37
C GLU A 68 -5.97 3.28 3.91
N ALA A 69 -4.99 2.66 3.24
CA ALA A 69 -3.81 3.36 2.72
C ALA A 69 -4.16 4.38 1.65
N ARG A 70 -5.04 4.02 0.71
CA ARG A 70 -5.55 4.94 -0.31
C ARG A 70 -6.25 6.13 0.32
N ASP A 71 -7.14 5.87 1.28
CA ASP A 71 -7.95 6.89 1.95
C ASP A 71 -7.06 7.92 2.68
N ILE A 72 -6.00 7.49 3.35
CA ILE A 72 -5.09 8.38 4.08
C ILE A 72 -4.20 9.23 3.16
N LEU A 73 -3.96 8.76 1.93
CA LEU A 73 -3.14 9.47 0.95
C LEU A 73 -3.95 10.40 0.04
N LEU A 74 -5.22 10.07 -0.21
CA LEU A 74 -6.10 10.80 -1.12
C LEU A 74 -7.21 11.61 -0.42
N GLY A 75 -7.53 11.27 0.83
CA GLY A 75 -8.41 12.04 1.73
C GLY A 75 -7.71 13.22 2.36
#